data_AF-A0A8B8FF39-F1
#
_entry.id   AF-A0A8B8FF39-F1
#
_cell.length_a   1.000
_cell.length_b   1.000
_cell.length_c   1.000
_cell.angle_alpha   90.00
_cell.angle_beta   90.00
_cell.angle_gamma   90.00
#
_symmetry.space_group_name_H-M   'P 1'
#
loop_
_entity.id
_entity.type
_entity.pdbx_description
1 polymer ?
#
loop_
_entity_poly.entity_id
_entity_poly.type
_entity_poly.pdbx_seq_one_letter_code
_entity_poly.pdbx_strand_id
1 'polypeptide(L)'
;MGQSKVKNITKKQNSFITKDLLKLFGSLVLFILFLLPNYIWAGIQCLTQKPRDIRGKVVLITGAAGGLGRQLALSFHRLGARIVCVDVNGAGNDLTGEMIRAEGGTAVTYTVDITDRENVRQMHGVVKDALGSVDVLINNAAVVLSNIYVNRESDDLVKDIVNVNLLAQFWMNKEILPSMLERNSGQIVAISSVASLIGHHSLTAYSASKWGVTGMMEALDQELKLLGSDIVVTTVCPYFFDSDVSKSVTKNRRCLSTSTWDCDTDLLIYFLT
;
A
#
# COMPACT_ATOMS: atom_id res chain seq x y z
N MET A 1 36.45 -7.15 -63.07
CA MET A 1 37.03 -6.72 -61.77
C MET A 1 35.98 -6.35 -60.69
N GLY A 2 34.69 -6.17 -61.02
CA GLY A 2 33.67 -5.69 -60.07
C GLY A 2 33.02 -6.74 -59.15
N GLN A 3 32.84 -7.99 -59.57
CA GLN A 3 32.07 -8.98 -58.78
C GLN A 3 32.80 -9.51 -57.52
N SER A 4 34.14 -9.59 -57.55
CA SER A 4 34.94 -10.00 -56.38
C SER A 4 34.89 -8.94 -55.26
N LYS A 5 34.86 -7.66 -55.64
CA LYS A 5 34.81 -6.54 -54.69
C LYS A 5 33.47 -6.49 -53.96
N VAL A 6 32.35 -6.74 -54.66
CA VAL A 6 31.00 -6.76 -54.07
C VAL A 6 30.79 -7.97 -53.13
N LYS A 7 31.29 -9.16 -53.48
CA LYS A 7 31.25 -10.36 -52.60
C LYS A 7 32.07 -10.17 -51.31
N ASN A 8 33.20 -9.47 -51.39
CA ASN A 8 34.01 -9.19 -50.20
C ASN A 8 33.36 -8.16 -49.27
N ILE A 9 32.63 -7.17 -49.81
CA ILE A 9 31.90 -6.17 -49.01
C ILE A 9 30.73 -6.83 -48.27
N THR A 10 29.93 -7.66 -48.95
CA THR A 10 28.80 -8.39 -48.33
C THR A 10 29.27 -9.41 -47.29
N LYS A 11 30.38 -10.13 -47.53
CA LYS A 11 30.94 -11.06 -46.55
C LYS A 11 31.50 -10.33 -45.31
N LYS A 12 32.12 -9.16 -45.50
CA LYS A 12 32.62 -8.31 -44.41
C LYS A 12 31.47 -7.73 -43.58
N GLN A 13 30.39 -7.27 -44.24
CA GLN A 13 29.19 -6.74 -43.61
C GLN A 13 28.44 -7.82 -42.80
N ASN A 14 28.27 -9.02 -43.36
CA ASN A 14 27.69 -10.15 -42.64
C ASN A 14 28.55 -10.60 -41.44
N SER A 15 29.89 -10.57 -41.55
CA SER A 15 30.77 -10.90 -40.42
C SER A 15 30.76 -9.85 -39.30
N PHE A 16 30.40 -8.61 -39.63
CA PHE A 16 30.29 -7.51 -38.67
C PHE A 16 28.98 -7.64 -37.88
N ILE A 17 27.85 -7.85 -38.59
CA ILE A 17 26.53 -8.07 -37.99
C ILE A 17 26.52 -9.30 -37.08
N THR A 18 27.16 -10.42 -37.46
CA THR A 18 27.22 -11.61 -36.60
C THR A 18 28.06 -11.41 -35.33
N LYS A 19 29.13 -10.62 -35.39
CA LYS A 19 29.93 -10.28 -34.20
C LYS A 19 29.17 -9.39 -33.23
N ASP A 20 28.40 -8.43 -33.73
CA ASP A 20 27.60 -7.54 -32.88
C ASP A 20 26.39 -8.28 -32.29
N LEU A 21 25.76 -9.18 -33.05
CA LEU A 21 24.71 -10.06 -32.53
C LEU A 21 25.22 -10.99 -31.42
N LEU A 22 26.43 -11.55 -31.60
CA LEU A 22 27.06 -12.40 -30.59
C LEU A 22 27.43 -11.62 -29.33
N LYS A 23 27.88 -10.37 -29.46
CA LYS A 23 28.12 -9.48 -28.31
C LYS A 23 26.83 -9.13 -27.57
N LEU A 24 25.75 -8.85 -28.30
CA LEU A 24 24.44 -8.56 -27.71
C LEU A 24 23.89 -9.78 -26.97
N PHE A 25 24.03 -10.97 -27.55
CA PHE A 25 23.64 -12.21 -26.90
C PHE A 25 24.49 -12.47 -25.66
N GLY A 26 25.80 -12.28 -25.76
CA GLY A 26 26.73 -12.38 -24.63
C GLY A 26 26.40 -11.41 -23.50
N SER A 27 26.07 -10.15 -23.81
CA SER A 27 25.68 -9.16 -22.80
C SER A 27 24.32 -9.48 -22.17
N LEU A 28 23.36 -10.00 -22.94
CA LEU A 28 22.07 -10.46 -22.41
C LEU A 28 22.25 -11.65 -21.46
N VAL A 29 23.07 -12.63 -21.84
CA VAL A 29 23.37 -13.80 -20.98
C VAL A 29 24.08 -13.35 -19.71
N LEU A 30 25.06 -12.46 -19.81
CA LEU A 30 25.75 -11.92 -18.65
C LEU A 30 24.80 -11.14 -17.73
N PHE A 31 23.93 -10.31 -18.31
CA PHE A 31 22.90 -9.56 -17.57
C PHE A 31 21.94 -10.49 -16.83
N ILE A 32 21.47 -11.56 -17.47
CA ILE A 32 20.64 -12.59 -16.86
C ILE A 32 21.39 -13.31 -15.74
N LEU A 33 22.65 -13.70 -15.95
CA LEU A 33 23.48 -14.38 -14.95
C LEU A 33 23.76 -13.51 -13.71
N PHE A 34 23.84 -12.19 -13.85
CA PHE A 34 24.01 -11.27 -12.70
C PHE A 34 22.69 -10.92 -12.01
N LEU A 35 21.59 -10.80 -12.75
CA LEU A 35 20.31 -10.41 -12.17
C LEU A 35 19.52 -11.57 -11.57
N LEU A 36 19.46 -12.73 -12.24
CA LEU A 36 18.69 -13.88 -11.77
C LEU A 36 19.06 -14.29 -10.33
N PRO A 37 20.35 -14.41 -9.96
CA PRO A 37 20.71 -14.76 -8.58
C PRO A 37 20.23 -13.73 -7.57
N ASN A 38 20.26 -12.43 -7.90
CA ASN A 38 19.75 -11.36 -7.03
C ASN A 38 18.23 -11.45 -6.87
N TYR A 39 17.48 -11.71 -7.95
CA TYR A 39 16.03 -11.91 -7.86
C TYR A 39 15.65 -13.20 -7.13
N ILE A 40 16.38 -14.30 -7.36
CA ILE A 40 16.19 -15.55 -6.63
C ILE A 40 16.49 -15.34 -5.14
N TRP A 41 17.58 -14.66 -4.82
CA TRP A 41 17.96 -14.34 -3.44
C TRP A 41 16.91 -13.46 -2.77
N ALA A 42 16.44 -12.41 -3.44
CA ALA A 42 15.33 -11.57 -2.95
C ALA A 42 14.05 -12.39 -2.75
N GLY A 43 13.75 -13.32 -3.67
CA GLY A 43 12.62 -14.25 -3.55
C GLY A 43 12.75 -15.18 -2.34
N ILE A 44 13.93 -15.75 -2.11
CA ILE A 44 14.21 -16.58 -0.92
C ILE A 44 14.07 -15.74 0.36
N GLN A 45 14.58 -14.50 0.37
CA GLN A 45 14.41 -13.60 1.52
C GLN A 45 12.94 -13.33 1.80
N CYS A 46 12.13 -13.08 0.77
CA CYS A 46 10.68 -12.90 0.90
C CYS A 46 10.00 -14.16 1.51
N LEU A 47 10.38 -15.36 1.05
CA LEU A 47 9.82 -16.63 1.53
C LEU A 47 10.29 -17.04 2.93
N THR A 48 11.39 -16.47 3.42
CA THR A 48 12.00 -16.82 4.72
C THR A 48 11.74 -15.79 5.81
N GLN A 49 11.01 -14.71 5.50
CA GLN A 49 10.63 -13.72 6.50
C GLN A 49 9.72 -14.38 7.54
N LYS A 50 10.12 -14.29 8.81
CA LYS A 50 9.30 -14.74 9.93
C LYS A 50 8.26 -13.69 10.25
N PRO A 51 7.01 -14.08 10.56
CA PRO A 51 6.01 -13.14 11.01
C PRO A 51 6.47 -12.41 12.27
N ARG A 52 6.34 -11.09 12.28
CA ARG A 52 6.59 -10.23 13.42
C ARG A 52 5.56 -10.49 14.51
N ASP A 53 6.04 -10.56 15.74
CA ASP A 53 5.16 -10.67 16.89
C ASP A 53 4.48 -9.32 17.16
N ILE A 54 3.16 -9.27 16.92
CA ILE A 54 2.34 -8.07 17.15
C ILE A 54 1.54 -8.13 18.46
N ARG A 55 1.71 -9.17 19.27
CA ARG A 55 0.96 -9.32 20.54
C ARG A 55 1.23 -8.13 21.47
N GLY A 56 0.16 -7.55 21.99
CA GLY A 56 0.18 -6.37 22.86
C GLY A 56 0.53 -5.05 22.17
N LYS A 57 0.90 -5.06 20.88
CA LYS A 57 1.24 -3.86 20.11
C LYS A 57 0.00 -3.02 19.83
N VAL A 58 0.18 -1.70 19.79
CA VAL A 58 -0.88 -0.75 19.42
C VAL A 58 -0.92 -0.62 17.90
N VAL A 59 -2.02 -1.05 17.28
CA VAL A 59 -2.23 -0.96 15.83
C VAL A 59 -3.33 0.05 15.56
N LEU A 60 -2.99 1.15 14.90
CA LEU A 60 -3.93 2.19 14.49
C LEU A 60 -4.31 2.00 13.04
N ILE A 61 -5.61 1.93 12.77
CA ILE A 61 -6.16 1.66 11.44
C ILE A 61 -7.12 2.77 11.07
N THR A 62 -6.84 3.48 9.97
CA THR A 62 -7.77 4.46 9.39
C THR A 62 -8.75 3.79 8.44
N GLY A 63 -9.98 4.30 8.36
CA GLY A 63 -11.02 3.68 7.53
C GLY A 63 -11.56 2.39 8.14
N ALA A 64 -11.60 2.28 9.47
CA ALA A 64 -11.94 1.06 10.19
C ALA A 64 -13.46 0.79 10.30
N ALA A 65 -14.31 1.70 9.83
CA ALA A 65 -15.76 1.56 9.93
C ALA A 65 -16.36 0.48 9.01
N GLY A 66 -15.60 -0.09 8.09
CA GLY A 66 -16.11 -1.09 7.16
C GLY A 66 -15.04 -1.66 6.22
N GLY A 67 -15.48 -2.50 5.28
CA GLY A 67 -14.64 -3.11 4.25
C GLY A 67 -13.33 -3.70 4.78
N LEU A 68 -12.24 -3.43 4.05
CA LEU A 68 -10.90 -3.92 4.39
C LEU A 68 -10.40 -3.42 5.75
N GLY A 69 -10.71 -2.17 6.12
CA GLY A 69 -10.25 -1.61 7.41
C GLY A 69 -10.84 -2.36 8.61
N ARG A 70 -12.13 -2.73 8.55
CA ARG A 70 -12.75 -3.59 9.58
C ARG A 70 -12.11 -4.97 9.63
N GLN A 71 -11.86 -5.58 8.47
CA GLN A 71 -11.26 -6.92 8.42
C GLN A 71 -9.84 -6.92 8.99
N LEU A 72 -9.04 -5.92 8.62
CA LEU A 72 -7.72 -5.70 9.22
C LEU A 72 -7.83 -5.55 10.74
N ALA A 73 -8.76 -4.74 11.23
CA ALA A 73 -8.96 -4.53 12.67
C ALA A 73 -9.28 -5.83 13.41
N LEU A 74 -10.20 -6.64 12.89
CA LEU A 74 -10.58 -7.93 13.47
C LEU A 74 -9.40 -8.92 13.45
N SER A 75 -8.66 -8.99 12.35
CA SER A 75 -7.58 -9.96 12.25
C SER A 75 -6.34 -9.58 13.06
N PHE A 76 -5.94 -8.31 13.09
CA PHE A 76 -4.86 -7.86 13.97
C PHE A 76 -5.24 -8.07 15.45
N HIS A 77 -6.51 -7.87 15.81
CA HIS A 77 -6.99 -8.18 17.15
C HIS A 77 -6.79 -9.68 17.47
N ARG A 78 -7.21 -10.58 16.57
CA ARG A 78 -7.09 -12.04 16.78
C ARG A 78 -5.65 -12.52 16.93
N LEU A 79 -4.70 -11.77 16.36
CA LEU A 79 -3.27 -11.99 16.55
C LEU A 79 -2.74 -11.42 17.89
N GLY A 80 -3.58 -10.73 18.66
CA GLY A 80 -3.28 -10.23 20.00
C GLY A 80 -2.92 -8.74 20.08
N ALA A 81 -3.11 -7.97 19.01
CA ALA A 81 -2.90 -6.52 19.04
C ALA A 81 -4.01 -5.79 19.82
N ARG A 82 -3.68 -4.59 20.29
CA ARG A 82 -4.63 -3.60 20.81
C ARG A 82 -4.97 -2.63 19.68
N ILE A 83 -6.25 -2.52 19.33
CA ILE A 83 -6.67 -1.85 18.10
C ILE A 83 -7.17 -0.43 18.39
N VAL A 84 -6.71 0.52 17.58
CA VAL A 84 -7.27 1.86 17.49
C VAL A 84 -7.99 1.97 16.15
N CYS A 85 -9.32 2.07 16.20
CA CYS A 85 -10.16 2.21 15.02
C CYS A 85 -10.45 3.70 14.76
N VAL A 86 -10.03 4.23 13.61
CA VAL A 86 -10.25 5.63 13.22
C VAL A 86 -11.09 5.69 11.96
N ASP A 87 -12.19 6.43 11.99
CA ASP A 87 -13.05 6.66 10.83
C ASP A 87 -13.90 7.93 11.01
N VAL A 88 -14.44 8.48 9.92
CA VAL A 88 -15.44 9.56 9.98
C VAL A 88 -16.85 9.01 10.24
N ASN A 89 -17.13 7.76 9.86
CA ASN A 89 -18.38 7.09 10.14
C ASN A 89 -18.36 6.46 11.54
N GLY A 90 -18.79 7.24 12.54
CA GLY A 90 -18.79 6.81 13.94
C GLY A 90 -19.58 5.52 14.20
N ALA A 91 -20.77 5.37 13.64
CA ALA A 91 -21.59 4.18 13.86
C ALA A 91 -20.93 2.90 13.32
N GLY A 92 -20.34 2.96 12.12
CA GLY A 92 -19.61 1.81 11.57
C GLY A 92 -18.30 1.52 12.32
N ASN A 93 -17.64 2.57 12.83
CA ASN A 93 -16.41 2.47 13.60
C ASN A 93 -16.65 1.84 14.97
N ASP A 94 -17.70 2.29 15.67
CA ASP A 94 -18.13 1.76 16.97
C ASP A 94 -18.53 0.29 16.87
N LEU A 95 -19.27 -0.08 15.81
CA LEU A 95 -19.59 -1.47 15.52
C LEU A 95 -18.35 -2.34 15.37
N THR A 96 -17.32 -1.86 14.65
CA THR A 96 -16.03 -2.59 14.54
C THR A 96 -15.38 -2.77 15.91
N GLY A 97 -15.35 -1.72 16.73
CA GLY A 97 -14.80 -1.80 18.09
C GLY A 97 -15.58 -2.75 19.00
N GLU A 98 -16.91 -2.78 18.88
CA GLU A 98 -17.78 -3.70 19.62
C GLU A 98 -17.53 -5.15 19.23
N MET A 99 -17.38 -5.45 17.94
CA MET A 99 -17.03 -6.80 17.46
C MET A 99 -15.71 -7.29 18.09
N ILE A 100 -14.69 -6.43 18.14
CA ILE A 100 -13.40 -6.77 18.77
C ILE A 100 -13.56 -7.00 20.28
N ARG A 101 -14.26 -6.12 20.98
CA ARG A 101 -14.49 -6.27 22.42
C ARG A 101 -15.31 -7.51 22.76
N ALA A 102 -16.27 -7.89 21.90
CA ALA A 102 -17.05 -9.11 22.05
C ALA A 102 -16.20 -10.39 21.91
N GLU A 103 -15.10 -10.34 21.15
CA GLU A 103 -14.10 -11.41 21.06
C GLU A 103 -13.08 -11.38 22.24
N GLY A 104 -13.25 -10.48 23.22
CA GLY A 104 -12.35 -10.32 24.37
C GLY A 104 -11.15 -9.41 24.09
N GLY A 105 -11.16 -8.69 22.98
CA GLY A 105 -10.11 -7.79 22.56
C GLY A 105 -10.10 -6.42 23.21
N THR A 106 -8.99 -5.71 23.01
CA THR A 106 -8.89 -4.28 23.33
C THR A 106 -9.07 -3.48 22.05
N ALA A 107 -10.15 -2.71 21.96
CA ALA A 107 -10.38 -1.76 20.89
C ALA A 107 -10.88 -0.41 21.43
N VAL A 108 -10.29 0.68 20.95
CA VAL A 108 -10.76 2.05 21.13
C VAL A 108 -11.15 2.64 19.79
N THR A 109 -12.24 3.41 19.77
CA THR A 109 -12.80 3.99 18.53
C THR A 109 -12.73 5.51 18.61
N TYR A 110 -12.25 6.13 17.54
CA TYR A 110 -12.20 7.59 17.39
C TYR A 110 -12.91 8.00 16.11
N THR A 111 -13.98 8.78 16.25
CA THR A 111 -14.71 9.35 15.12
C THR A 111 -14.07 10.66 14.72
N VAL A 112 -13.23 10.63 13.68
CA VAL A 112 -12.33 11.73 13.31
C VAL A 112 -12.20 11.85 11.80
N ASP A 113 -12.33 13.09 11.31
CA ASP A 113 -11.90 13.43 9.95
C ASP A 113 -10.39 13.65 9.91
N ILE A 114 -9.68 12.70 9.29
CA ILE A 114 -8.23 12.68 9.17
C ILE A 114 -7.69 13.65 8.09
N THR A 115 -8.56 14.34 7.34
CA THR A 115 -8.14 15.39 6.41
C THR A 115 -7.75 16.69 7.12
N ASP A 116 -8.22 16.87 8.37
CA ASP A 116 -7.84 17.98 9.24
C ASP A 116 -6.65 17.60 10.13
N ARG A 117 -5.58 18.39 10.03
CA ARG A 117 -4.32 18.16 10.75
C ARG A 117 -4.48 18.27 12.26
N GLU A 118 -5.30 19.22 12.73
CA GLU A 118 -5.47 19.46 14.16
C GLU A 118 -6.30 18.33 14.78
N ASN A 119 -7.30 17.82 14.05
CA ASN A 119 -8.03 16.62 14.47
C ASN A 119 -7.10 15.40 14.60
N VAL A 120 -6.20 15.18 13.64
CA VAL A 120 -5.20 14.09 13.70
C VAL A 120 -4.30 14.24 14.93
N ARG A 121 -3.81 15.46 15.19
CA ARG A 121 -2.97 15.76 16.36
C ARG A 121 -3.69 15.49 17.67
N GLN A 122 -4.92 15.96 17.82
CA GLN A 122 -5.72 15.75 19.02
C GLN A 122 -6.01 14.27 19.24
N MET A 123 -6.42 13.56 18.19
CA MET A 123 -6.65 12.11 18.23
C MET A 123 -5.40 11.35 18.65
N HIS A 124 -4.23 11.68 18.10
CA HIS A 124 -2.97 11.03 18.49
C HIS A 124 -2.63 11.23 19.97
N GLY A 125 -2.85 12.43 20.51
CA GLY A 125 -2.71 12.70 21.95
C GLY A 125 -3.58 11.77 22.80
N VAL A 126 -4.87 11.68 22.47
CA VAL A 126 -5.81 10.81 23.20
C VAL A 126 -5.45 9.33 23.06
N VAL A 127 -5.02 8.88 21.87
CA VAL A 127 -4.53 7.51 21.66
C VAL A 127 -3.33 7.22 22.55
N LYS A 128 -2.37 8.14 22.59
CA LYS A 128 -1.14 7.99 23.38
C LYS A 128 -1.46 7.87 24.88
N ASP A 129 -2.41 8.65 25.36
CA ASP A 129 -2.83 8.60 26.76
C ASP A 129 -3.62 7.32 27.09
N ALA A 130 -4.45 6.84 26.16
CA ALA A 130 -5.29 5.67 26.38
C ALA A 130 -4.55 4.32 26.26
N LEU A 131 -3.66 4.18 25.27
CA LEU A 131 -3.02 2.90 24.93
C LEU A 131 -1.49 2.95 24.85
N GLY A 132 -0.90 4.15 24.90
CA GLY A 132 0.52 4.36 24.66
C GLY A 132 0.84 4.63 23.19
N SER A 133 2.13 4.61 22.86
CA SER A 133 2.62 4.91 21.51
C SER A 133 2.13 3.91 20.47
N VAL A 134 1.78 4.40 19.28
CA VAL A 134 1.37 3.57 18.13
C VAL A 134 2.58 2.78 17.62
N ASP A 135 2.45 1.46 17.55
CA ASP A 135 3.51 0.56 17.05
C ASP A 135 3.36 0.29 15.55
N VAL A 136 2.12 0.19 15.07
CA VAL A 136 1.80 0.00 13.66
C VAL A 136 0.73 1.00 13.24
N LEU A 137 1.04 1.82 12.24
CA LEU A 137 0.07 2.70 11.57
C LEU A 137 -0.35 2.07 10.25
N ILE A 138 -1.64 1.85 10.06
CA ILE A 138 -2.23 1.39 8.80
C ILE A 138 -3.08 2.50 8.20
N ASN A 139 -2.51 3.18 7.21
CA ASN A 139 -3.19 4.15 6.37
C ASN A 139 -4.05 3.41 5.33
N ASN A 140 -5.28 3.07 5.71
CA ASN A 140 -6.23 2.35 4.87
C ASN A 140 -7.36 3.23 4.32
N ALA A 141 -7.74 4.31 5.02
CA ALA A 141 -8.82 5.20 4.60
C ALA A 141 -8.64 5.67 3.14
N ALA A 142 -9.69 5.49 2.35
CA ALA A 142 -9.71 5.93 0.96
C ALA A 142 -11.14 6.15 0.46
N VAL A 143 -11.28 7.12 -0.44
CA VAL A 143 -12.47 7.34 -1.27
C VAL A 143 -12.15 7.07 -2.73
N VAL A 144 -13.12 6.54 -3.46
CA VAL A 144 -13.01 6.22 -4.88
C VAL A 144 -14.09 6.95 -5.65
N LEU A 145 -13.67 7.63 -6.72
CA LEU A 145 -14.56 8.21 -7.71
C LEU A 145 -14.31 7.55 -9.05
N SER A 146 -15.35 6.93 -9.59
CA SER A 146 -15.38 6.47 -10.98
C SER A 146 -16.08 7.52 -11.82
N ASN A 147 -15.32 8.25 -12.64
CA ASN A 147 -15.85 9.28 -13.52
C ASN A 147 -15.03 9.38 -14.81
N ILE A 148 -15.71 9.56 -15.95
CA ILE A 148 -15.04 9.85 -17.21
C ILE A 148 -14.38 11.22 -17.09
N TYR A 149 -13.09 11.32 -17.42
CA TYR A 149 -12.26 12.50 -17.13
C TYR A 149 -12.81 13.84 -17.65
N VAL A 150 -13.53 13.84 -18.77
CA VAL A 150 -14.09 15.07 -19.35
C VAL A 150 -15.39 15.52 -18.67
N ASN A 151 -16.01 14.68 -17.84
CA ASN A 151 -17.24 15.01 -17.12
C ASN A 151 -16.91 15.81 -15.87
N ARG A 152 -17.49 17.02 -15.76
CA ARG A 152 -17.24 17.99 -14.69
C ARG A 152 -18.17 17.88 -13.50
N GLU A 153 -19.22 17.05 -13.58
CA GLU A 153 -20.24 16.92 -12.52
C GLU A 153 -19.67 16.49 -11.15
N SER A 154 -18.45 15.95 -11.12
CA SER A 154 -17.78 15.47 -9.91
C SER A 154 -16.41 16.11 -9.68
N ASP A 155 -16.12 17.25 -10.30
CA ASP A 155 -14.83 17.94 -10.16
C ASP A 155 -14.55 18.36 -8.70
N ASP A 156 -15.59 18.73 -7.95
CA ASP A 156 -15.45 19.10 -6.55
C ASP A 156 -14.92 17.94 -5.68
N LEU A 157 -15.29 16.69 -6.02
CA LEU A 157 -14.84 15.49 -5.31
C LEU A 157 -13.38 15.13 -5.60
N VAL A 158 -12.75 15.72 -6.63
CA VAL A 158 -11.33 15.48 -6.93
C VAL A 158 -10.46 15.95 -5.76
N LYS A 159 -10.80 17.08 -5.15
CA LYS A 159 -10.09 17.58 -3.97
C LYS A 159 -10.23 16.63 -2.80
N ASP A 160 -11.42 16.10 -2.56
CA ASP A 160 -11.68 15.16 -1.48
C ASP A 160 -10.87 13.87 -1.64
N ILE A 161 -10.74 13.35 -2.87
CA ILE A 161 -9.89 12.19 -3.16
C ILE A 161 -8.43 12.48 -2.81
N VAL A 162 -7.89 13.62 -3.21
CA VAL A 162 -6.51 13.98 -2.89
C VAL A 162 -6.33 14.21 -1.39
N ASN A 163 -7.29 14.87 -0.75
CA ASN A 163 -7.25 15.17 0.67
C ASN A 163 -7.29 13.88 1.51
N VAL A 164 -8.22 12.97 1.24
CA VAL A 164 -8.39 11.73 2.00
C VAL A 164 -7.32 10.70 1.63
N ASN A 165 -7.10 10.42 0.34
CA ASN A 165 -6.26 9.30 -0.05
C ASN A 165 -4.76 9.59 0.10
N LEU A 166 -4.36 10.86 -0.03
CA LEU A 166 -2.94 11.26 -0.05
C LEU A 166 -2.60 12.18 1.14
N LEU A 167 -3.22 13.36 1.24
CA LEU A 167 -2.81 14.35 2.26
C LEU A 167 -3.06 13.87 3.69
N ALA A 168 -4.16 13.16 3.95
CA ALA A 168 -4.42 12.61 5.27
C ALA A 168 -3.29 11.66 5.71
N GLN A 169 -2.70 10.88 4.80
CA GLN A 169 -1.57 10.01 5.12
C GLN A 169 -0.32 10.82 5.49
N PHE A 170 -0.08 11.97 4.84
CA PHE A 170 1.00 12.87 5.27
C PHE A 170 0.79 13.35 6.71
N TRP A 171 -0.44 13.66 7.10
CA TRP A 171 -0.75 14.12 8.46
C TRP A 171 -0.57 13.01 9.49
N MET A 172 -1.11 11.83 9.21
CA MET A 172 -0.96 10.65 10.07
C MET A 172 0.52 10.27 10.24
N ASN A 173 1.29 10.23 9.15
CA ASN A 173 2.71 9.92 9.19
C ASN A 173 3.49 10.97 9.99
N LYS A 174 3.25 12.27 9.74
CA LYS A 174 3.96 13.36 10.44
C LYS A 174 3.70 13.36 11.94
N GLU A 175 2.51 12.97 12.36
CA GLU A 175 2.12 12.98 13.77
C GLU A 175 2.65 11.75 14.52
N ILE A 176 2.63 10.57 13.89
CA ILE A 176 2.98 9.31 14.56
C ILE A 176 4.47 8.99 14.46
N LEU A 177 5.10 9.28 13.32
CA LEU A 177 6.50 8.91 13.04
C LEU A 177 7.52 9.40 14.07
N PRO A 178 7.44 10.63 14.63
CA PRO A 178 8.40 11.09 15.63
C PRO A 178 8.51 10.13 16.83
N SER A 179 7.39 9.62 17.33
CA SER A 179 7.38 8.67 18.45
C SER A 179 7.94 7.29 18.09
N MET A 180 7.87 6.91 16.82
CA MET A 180 8.51 5.69 16.31
C MET A 180 10.03 5.88 16.21
N LEU A 181 10.48 7.06 15.76
CA LEU A 181 11.90 7.40 15.65
C LEU A 181 12.58 7.47 17.02
N GLU A 182 11.93 8.07 18.01
CA GLU A 182 12.43 8.12 19.40
C GLU A 182 12.69 6.72 19.97
N ARG A 183 11.85 5.75 19.60
CA ARG A 183 11.96 4.35 20.05
C ARG A 183 12.77 3.47 19.10
N ASN A 184 13.19 4.04 17.96
CA ASN A 184 13.70 3.33 16.78
C ASN A 184 12.93 2.04 16.47
N SER A 185 11.60 2.10 16.53
CA SER A 185 10.74 0.94 16.35
C SER A 185 9.35 1.37 15.91
N GLY A 186 8.83 0.69 14.90
CA GLY A 186 7.48 0.90 14.41
C GLY A 186 7.31 0.41 12.98
N GLN A 187 6.09 0.50 12.49
CA GLN A 187 5.75 0.17 11.12
C GLN A 187 4.69 1.13 10.58
N ILE A 188 4.92 1.63 9.37
CA ILE A 188 3.94 2.42 8.62
C ILE A 188 3.53 1.62 7.40
N VAL A 189 2.24 1.33 7.31
CA VAL A 189 1.62 0.59 6.23
C VAL A 189 0.70 1.54 5.47
N ALA A 190 0.85 1.59 4.14
CA ALA A 190 -0.10 2.29 3.28
C ALA A 190 -0.82 1.29 2.38
N ILE A 191 -2.15 1.33 2.42
CA ILE A 191 -2.97 0.60 1.46
C ILE A 191 -3.10 1.45 0.20
N SER A 192 -2.32 1.11 -0.81
CA SER A 192 -2.37 1.71 -2.14
C SER A 192 -3.38 0.96 -3.02
N SER A 193 -3.02 0.64 -4.27
CA SER A 193 -3.84 -0.14 -5.20
C SER A 193 -2.99 -0.53 -6.40
N VAL A 194 -3.37 -1.58 -7.15
CA VAL A 194 -2.79 -1.81 -8.49
C VAL A 194 -2.96 -0.60 -9.42
N ALA A 195 -3.95 0.26 -9.15
CA ALA A 195 -4.12 1.55 -9.82
C ALA A 195 -2.94 2.54 -9.59
N SER A 196 -2.02 2.24 -8.67
CA SER A 196 -0.75 2.98 -8.45
C SER A 196 0.38 2.55 -9.38
N LEU A 197 0.22 1.43 -10.10
CA LEU A 197 1.23 0.90 -11.03
C LEU A 197 0.80 1.07 -12.48
N ILE A 198 -0.51 1.02 -12.73
CA ILE A 198 -1.09 1.10 -14.07
C ILE A 198 -2.32 2.01 -13.99
N GLY A 199 -2.41 2.98 -14.90
CA GLY A 199 -3.58 3.85 -15.00
C GLY A 199 -4.82 3.08 -15.45
N HIS A 200 -5.96 3.32 -14.82
CA HIS A 200 -7.24 2.74 -15.19
C HIS A 200 -8.19 3.81 -15.74
N HIS A 201 -8.95 3.47 -16.78
CA HIS A 201 -9.95 4.40 -17.32
C HIS A 201 -10.99 4.75 -16.23
N SER A 202 -11.49 5.98 -16.26
CA SER A 202 -12.48 6.48 -15.31
C SER A 202 -12.04 6.57 -13.84
N LEU A 203 -10.78 6.28 -13.50
CA LEU A 203 -10.25 6.39 -12.14
C LEU A 203 -9.14 7.43 -12.04
N THR A 204 -9.12 8.44 -12.91
CA THR A 204 -7.95 9.33 -13.06
C THR A 204 -7.50 9.98 -11.76
N ALA A 205 -8.40 10.59 -10.98
CA ALA A 205 -8.08 11.21 -9.70
C ALA A 205 -7.65 10.16 -8.65
N TYR A 206 -8.33 9.01 -8.62
CA TYR A 206 -7.99 7.91 -7.72
C TYR A 206 -6.59 7.35 -8.01
N SER A 207 -6.31 6.99 -9.27
CA SER A 207 -4.99 6.57 -9.73
C SER A 207 -3.93 7.61 -9.37
N ALA A 208 -4.12 8.88 -9.71
CA ALA A 208 -3.17 9.94 -9.35
C ALA A 208 -2.89 9.98 -7.84
N SER A 209 -3.93 9.87 -6.99
CA SER A 209 -3.75 9.84 -5.54
C SER A 209 -2.96 8.62 -5.06
N LYS A 210 -3.21 7.42 -5.62
CA LYS A 210 -2.55 6.18 -5.21
C LYS A 210 -1.11 6.07 -5.75
N TRP A 211 -0.82 6.62 -6.93
CA TRP A 211 0.56 6.85 -7.39
C TRP A 211 1.30 7.78 -6.42
N GLY A 212 0.66 8.86 -5.98
CA GLY A 212 1.21 9.77 -4.97
C GLY A 212 1.54 9.07 -3.65
N VAL A 213 0.67 8.16 -3.19
CA VAL A 213 0.92 7.35 -1.99
C VAL A 213 2.14 6.44 -2.17
N THR A 214 2.24 5.73 -3.30
CA THR A 214 3.41 4.87 -3.57
C THR A 214 4.70 5.68 -3.59
N GLY A 215 4.75 6.81 -4.30
CA GLY A 215 5.95 7.66 -4.32
C GLY A 215 6.29 8.27 -2.96
N MET A 216 5.28 8.65 -2.17
CA MET A 216 5.48 9.16 -0.80
C MET A 216 6.10 8.08 0.10
N MET A 217 5.60 6.85 0.04
CA MET A 217 6.10 5.75 0.88
C MET A 217 7.50 5.31 0.46
N GLU A 218 7.81 5.28 -0.84
CA GLU A 218 9.16 5.03 -1.34
C GLU A 218 10.15 6.10 -0.86
N ALA A 219 9.78 7.38 -0.94
CA ALA A 219 10.63 8.47 -0.44
C ALA A 219 10.85 8.36 1.08
N LEU A 220 9.78 8.08 1.84
CA LEU A 220 9.87 7.92 3.30
C LEU A 220 10.79 6.75 3.70
N ASP A 221 10.70 5.62 3.01
CA ASP A 221 11.59 4.47 3.25
C ASP A 221 13.06 4.83 3.00
N GLN A 222 13.37 5.58 1.94
CA GLN A 222 14.74 6.06 1.67
C GLN A 222 15.23 7.03 2.76
N GLU A 223 14.37 7.95 3.22
CA GLU A 223 14.70 8.86 4.32
C GLU A 223 15.02 8.11 5.61
N LEU A 224 14.23 7.10 5.98
CA LEU A 224 14.45 6.30 7.18
C LEU A 224 15.73 5.46 7.09
N LYS A 225 16.06 4.94 5.91
CA LYS A 225 17.34 4.25 5.67
C LYS A 225 18.54 5.17 5.81
N LEU A 226 18.44 6.42 5.31
CA LEU A 226 19.48 7.43 5.48
C LEU A 226 19.69 7.81 6.96
N LEU A 227 18.63 7.77 7.77
CA LEU A 227 18.69 7.98 9.21
C LEU A 227 19.17 6.75 9.99
N GLY A 228 19.36 5.60 9.34
CA GLY A 228 19.73 4.35 10.00
C GLY A 228 18.64 3.81 10.93
N SER A 229 17.36 4.09 10.61
CA SER A 229 16.23 3.68 11.45
C SER A 229 15.79 2.24 11.17
N ASP A 230 15.31 1.55 12.21
CA ASP A 230 14.72 0.21 12.14
C ASP A 230 13.20 0.21 11.88
N ILE A 231 12.61 1.39 11.63
CA ILE A 231 11.20 1.53 11.29
C ILE A 231 10.94 0.94 9.90
N VAL A 232 9.89 0.13 9.78
CA VAL A 232 9.52 -0.52 8.53
C VAL A 232 8.43 0.26 7.80
N VAL A 233 8.62 0.47 6.51
CA VAL A 233 7.63 1.09 5.63
C VAL A 233 7.14 0.04 4.64
N THR A 234 5.83 -0.15 4.57
CA THR A 234 5.20 -1.15 3.70
C THR A 234 4.12 -0.51 2.85
N THR A 235 4.21 -0.66 1.54
CA THR A 235 3.12 -0.30 0.62
C THR A 235 2.47 -1.57 0.13
N VAL A 236 1.17 -1.72 0.40
CA VAL A 236 0.38 -2.85 -0.09
C VAL A 236 -0.41 -2.38 -1.30
N CYS A 237 -0.37 -3.13 -2.39
CA CYS A 237 -1.11 -2.83 -3.62
C CYS A 237 -2.11 -3.94 -3.92
N PRO A 238 -3.30 -3.95 -3.27
CA PRO A 238 -4.31 -4.95 -3.58
C PRO A 238 -4.83 -4.82 -5.01
N TYR A 239 -5.12 -5.96 -5.64
CA TYR A 239 -5.97 -6.05 -6.83
C TYR A 239 -7.45 -6.09 -6.41
N PHE A 240 -8.39 -5.84 -7.35
CA PHE A 240 -9.82 -5.72 -7.05
C PHE A 240 -10.31 -6.79 -6.06
N PHE A 241 -10.63 -6.35 -4.84
CA PHE A 241 -11.34 -7.13 -3.85
C PHE A 241 -12.76 -6.55 -3.74
N ASP A 242 -13.74 -7.42 -3.53
CA ASP A 242 -15.09 -6.97 -3.22
C ASP A 242 -14.99 -6.11 -1.95
N SER A 243 -15.66 -4.96 -1.90
CA SER A 243 -15.63 -4.02 -0.77
C SER A 243 -16.79 -3.06 -0.98
N ASP A 244 -17.26 -2.42 0.08
CA ASP A 244 -18.35 -1.44 -0.09
C ASP A 244 -17.94 -0.28 -1.04
N VAL A 245 -16.63 -0.01 -1.14
CA VAL A 245 -16.03 0.89 -2.13
C VAL A 245 -16.06 0.31 -3.55
N SER A 246 -15.85 -1.00 -3.73
CA SER A 246 -16.04 -1.68 -5.03
C SER A 246 -17.49 -1.65 -5.50
N LYS A 247 -18.46 -1.73 -4.57
CA LYS A 247 -19.90 -1.67 -4.89
C LYS A 247 -20.35 -0.32 -5.46
N SER A 248 -19.73 0.80 -5.05
CA SER A 248 -20.04 2.12 -5.64
C SER A 248 -19.53 2.27 -7.07
N VAL A 249 -18.40 1.63 -7.39
CA VAL A 249 -17.83 1.57 -8.76
C VAL A 249 -18.63 0.62 -9.66
N THR A 250 -19.30 -0.38 -9.08
CA THR A 250 -19.87 -1.53 -9.80
C THR A 250 -21.40 -1.49 -9.92
N LYS A 251 -22.00 -0.30 -10.07
CA LYS A 251 -23.46 -0.18 -10.24
C LYS A 251 -24.00 -0.74 -11.59
N ASN A 252 -23.12 -1.20 -12.50
CA ASN A 252 -23.52 -1.66 -13.84
C ASN A 252 -22.82 -2.93 -14.38
N ARG A 253 -22.17 -3.74 -13.53
CA ARG A 253 -21.70 -5.08 -13.93
C ARG A 253 -22.03 -6.09 -12.83
N ARG A 254 -22.61 -7.24 -13.18
CA ARG A 254 -22.83 -8.36 -12.25
C ARG A 254 -21.48 -8.82 -11.72
N CYS A 255 -21.14 -8.50 -10.47
CA CYS A 255 -20.10 -9.21 -9.74
C CYS A 255 -20.62 -10.63 -9.48
N LEU A 256 -19.88 -11.63 -9.97
CA LEU A 256 -20.02 -13.00 -9.52
C LEU A 256 -19.61 -13.03 -8.05
N SER A 257 -20.58 -13.25 -7.15
CA SER A 257 -20.32 -13.43 -5.74
C SER A 257 -19.46 -14.67 -5.53
N THR A 258 -18.21 -14.50 -5.13
CA THR A 258 -17.41 -15.59 -4.57
C THR A 258 -16.88 -15.16 -3.21
N SER A 259 -17.08 -16.02 -2.22
CA SER A 259 -16.72 -15.94 -0.82
C SER A 259 -15.20 -15.99 -0.58
N THR A 260 -14.42 -15.04 -1.12
CA THR A 260 -12.94 -15.06 -1.10
C THR A 260 -12.28 -14.21 -0.01
N TRP A 261 -13.08 -13.60 0.86
CA TRP A 261 -12.62 -12.63 1.87
C TRP A 261 -11.54 -13.13 2.83
N ASP A 262 -11.59 -14.40 3.23
CA ASP A 262 -10.68 -14.93 4.26
C ASP A 262 -9.27 -15.17 3.70
N CYS A 263 -9.15 -15.68 2.47
CA CYS A 263 -7.85 -16.11 1.91
C CYS A 263 -6.92 -14.93 1.56
N ASP A 264 -7.48 -13.84 1.03
CA ASP A 264 -6.67 -12.69 0.59
C ASP A 264 -6.26 -11.79 1.76
N THR A 265 -7.10 -11.68 2.80
CA THR A 265 -6.79 -10.89 3.99
C THR A 265 -5.70 -11.56 4.81
N ASP A 266 -5.75 -12.89 4.99
CA ASP A 266 -4.74 -13.65 5.73
C ASP A 266 -3.35 -13.52 5.10
N LEU A 267 -3.25 -13.54 3.76
CA LEU A 267 -1.99 -13.31 3.06
C LEU A 267 -1.50 -11.87 3.24
N LEU A 268 -2.41 -10.89 3.20
CA LEU A 268 -2.07 -9.50 3.44
C LEU A 268 -1.56 -9.30 4.87
N ILE A 269 -2.21 -9.90 5.86
CA ILE A 269 -1.78 -9.85 7.26
C ILE A 269 -0.43 -10.53 7.44
N TYR A 270 -0.19 -11.68 6.80
CA TYR A 270 1.12 -12.34 6.80
C TYR A 270 2.24 -11.44 6.29
N PHE A 271 1.98 -10.56 5.32
CA PHE A 271 2.98 -9.58 4.88
C PHE A 271 3.08 -8.35 5.78
N LEU A 272 2.07 -8.08 6.60
CA LEU A 272 2.07 -6.96 7.53
C LEU A 272 2.64 -7.33 8.91
N THR A 273 2.60 -8.60 9.28
CA THR A 273 3.27 -9.16 10.46
C THR A 273 4.51 -9.89 10.00
#